data_AF-A0A6A6Z7K0-F1
#
_entry.id   AF-A0A6A6Z7K0-F1
#
_cell.length_a   1.000
_cell.length_b   1.000
_cell.length_c   1.000
_cell.angle_alpha   90.00
_cell.angle_beta   90.00
_cell.angle_gamma   90.00
#
_symmetry.space_group_name_H-M   'P 1'
#
loop_
_entity.id
_entity.type
_entity.pdbx_description
1 polymer ?
#
loop_
_entity_poly.entity_id
_entity_poly.type
_entity_poly.pdbx_seq_one_letter_code
_entity_poly.pdbx_strand_id
1 'polypeptide(L)'
;MATSSLDGSLVSLLKASFPTADVSSTDPVKVSGAIFPAAHYTDAEKAEITQWLITASHIASPSEDQAKTDERLASLNTHLSSRTTLLGSKPSVADVALYEKLAPVVGKWSAEERTGEQGYHHIVRFVDFVQNAPVFGLKLDNKVTIDADEVLFKIKPIDAKAEKERKKKEKEAAAAAAGAVGAGGATATTLTGEQAETQGGRKSKKDKAKDKVHQAGEAVAAAVGKETPIAAEGGNKKEKKVKQPKPQKAAPVEKPLSPCLIDLRVGHILKATTHPNADSLFVSTIACGDPAGTDNTSEYEGQIVRTVCSGLNGLIPLEEMQNRKIVAVCNLKPVTMRGIKSAAMVLAASPRVSEGEDSHKGPVELVNPPPDSKAGDRVYFEGWEGEPELVLNPKKKVWETIQPGFTTTDDLEVGFEVGEVPQLAGEGESKKTGLSKLKTAAGLCTVVTLKGATVR
;
A
#
# COMPACT_ATOMS: atom_id res chain seq x y z
N MET A 1 15.18 -33.14 -5.44
CA MET A 1 13.80 -33.00 -4.94
C MET A 1 13.90 -32.46 -3.52
N ALA A 2 13.93 -31.13 -3.34
CA ALA A 2 13.93 -30.54 -2.00
C ALA A 2 12.53 -30.76 -1.41
N THR A 3 12.44 -31.52 -0.31
CA THR A 3 11.17 -31.82 0.34
C THR A 3 10.78 -30.62 1.20
N SER A 4 9.51 -30.19 1.13
CA SER A 4 8.91 -29.14 1.96
C SER A 4 8.75 -29.55 3.45
N SER A 5 9.49 -30.58 3.87
CA SER A 5 9.46 -31.15 5.21
C SER A 5 10.32 -30.34 6.16
N LEU A 6 9.86 -30.20 7.41
CA LEU A 6 10.65 -29.65 8.51
C LEU A 6 11.90 -30.51 8.70
N ASP A 7 13.09 -29.89 8.70
CA ASP A 7 14.33 -30.62 8.98
C ASP A 7 14.46 -30.98 10.46
N GLY A 8 15.39 -31.90 10.78
CA GLY A 8 15.50 -32.45 12.13
C GLY A 8 15.93 -31.42 13.19
N SER A 9 16.72 -30.42 12.81
CA SER A 9 17.18 -29.37 13.73
C SER A 9 16.04 -28.39 14.04
N LEU A 10 15.25 -28.01 13.02
CA LEU A 10 14.05 -27.21 13.18
C LEU A 10 13.03 -27.89 14.09
N VAL A 11 12.75 -29.18 13.88
CA VAL A 11 11.83 -29.94 14.73
C VAL A 11 12.32 -29.95 16.19
N SER A 12 13.63 -30.06 16.41
CA SER A 12 14.22 -30.04 17.76
C SER A 12 14.03 -28.69 18.44
N LEU A 13 14.28 -27.59 17.72
CA LEU A 13 14.05 -26.22 18.20
C LEU A 13 12.57 -25.98 18.53
N LEU A 14 11.67 -26.43 17.66
CA LEU A 14 10.23 -26.28 17.85
C LEU A 14 9.75 -27.06 19.08
N LYS A 15 10.23 -28.29 19.29
CA LYS A 15 9.89 -29.09 20.49
C LYS A 15 10.37 -28.44 21.78
N ALA A 16 11.58 -27.88 21.78
CA ALA A 16 12.13 -27.19 22.94
C ALA A 16 11.33 -25.91 23.28
N SER A 17 11.00 -25.13 22.24
CA SER A 17 10.33 -23.83 22.36
C SER A 17 8.84 -23.97 22.65
N PHE A 18 8.15 -24.94 22.04
CA PHE A 18 6.70 -25.14 22.12
C PHE A 18 6.36 -26.55 22.61
N PRO A 19 6.67 -26.90 23.88
CA PRO A 19 6.55 -28.27 24.38
C PRO A 19 5.11 -28.79 24.42
N THR A 20 4.11 -27.90 24.40
CA THR A 20 2.67 -28.23 24.42
C THR A 20 2.06 -28.30 23.02
N ALA A 21 2.76 -27.88 21.98
CA ALA A 21 2.26 -27.86 20.61
C ALA A 21 2.54 -29.18 19.90
N ASP A 22 1.59 -29.66 19.09
CA ASP A 22 1.81 -30.82 18.24
C ASP A 22 2.67 -30.45 17.02
N VAL A 23 3.99 -30.68 17.17
CA VAL A 23 4.99 -30.48 16.12
C VAL A 23 5.44 -31.79 15.47
N SER A 24 4.67 -32.87 15.64
CA SER A 24 4.97 -34.19 15.06
C SER A 24 4.59 -34.29 13.57
N SER A 25 3.72 -33.39 13.11
CA SER A 25 3.28 -33.29 11.72
C SER A 25 4.41 -32.84 10.79
N THR A 26 4.51 -33.47 9.62
CA THR A 26 5.40 -33.01 8.52
C THR A 26 4.78 -31.87 7.70
N ASP A 27 3.48 -31.62 7.87
CA ASP A 27 2.76 -30.52 7.21
C ASP A 27 3.04 -29.20 7.95
N PRO A 28 3.69 -28.22 7.29
CA PRO A 28 4.09 -26.98 7.94
C PRO A 28 2.93 -26.04 8.27
N VAL A 29 1.80 -26.17 7.57
CA VAL A 29 0.60 -25.37 7.88
C VAL A 29 0.00 -25.85 9.19
N LYS A 30 -0.07 -27.16 9.40
CA LYS A 30 -0.54 -27.75 10.67
C LYS A 30 0.37 -27.36 11.83
N VAL A 31 1.68 -27.46 11.63
CA VAL A 31 2.66 -27.06 12.65
C VAL A 31 2.55 -25.57 12.95
N SER A 32 2.38 -24.71 11.94
CA SER A 32 2.16 -23.27 12.14
C SER A 32 0.92 -23.00 13.01
N GLY A 33 -0.20 -23.66 12.73
CA GLY A 33 -1.42 -23.53 13.55
C GLY A 33 -1.27 -24.07 14.97
N ALA A 34 -0.44 -25.10 15.17
CA ALA A 34 -0.19 -25.68 16.49
C ALA A 34 0.67 -24.76 17.38
N ILE A 35 1.72 -24.15 16.82
CA ILE A 35 2.62 -23.26 17.56
C ILE A 35 2.09 -21.81 17.63
N PHE A 36 1.23 -21.39 16.70
CA PHE A 36 0.57 -20.08 16.67
C PHE A 36 -0.96 -20.21 16.57
N PRO A 37 -1.65 -20.65 17.63
CA PRO A 37 -3.09 -20.94 17.58
C PRO A 37 -3.97 -19.71 17.32
N ALA A 38 -3.48 -18.50 17.60
CA ALA A 38 -4.18 -17.24 17.31
C ALA A 38 -4.06 -16.80 15.84
N ALA A 39 -3.20 -17.43 15.05
CA ALA A 39 -2.99 -17.08 13.65
C ALA A 39 -3.90 -17.90 12.73
N HIS A 40 -4.76 -17.21 11.97
CA HIS A 40 -5.58 -17.83 10.93
C HIS A 40 -5.02 -17.55 9.54
N TYR A 41 -4.69 -18.61 8.81
CA TYR A 41 -4.08 -18.54 7.49
C TYR A 41 -5.10 -18.76 6.37
N THR A 42 -5.12 -17.85 5.40
CA THR A 42 -5.80 -18.00 4.11
C THR A 42 -5.11 -19.04 3.24
N ASP A 43 -5.78 -19.54 2.20
CA ASP A 43 -5.17 -20.56 1.33
C ASP A 43 -3.92 -20.07 0.58
N ALA A 44 -3.87 -18.76 0.27
CA ALA A 44 -2.67 -18.13 -0.28
C ALA A 44 -1.52 -18.13 0.74
N GLU A 45 -1.78 -17.77 2.00
CA GLU A 45 -0.77 -17.78 3.06
C GLU A 45 -0.26 -19.20 3.37
N LYS A 46 -1.14 -20.22 3.30
CA LYS A 46 -0.73 -21.63 3.44
C LYS A 46 0.26 -22.05 2.35
N ALA A 47 0.04 -21.62 1.12
CA ALA A 47 0.98 -21.85 0.01
C ALA A 47 2.31 -21.11 0.25
N GLU A 48 2.25 -19.84 0.70
CA GLU A 48 3.45 -19.06 1.04
C GLU A 48 4.27 -19.72 2.16
N ILE A 49 3.65 -20.27 3.21
CA ILE A 49 4.36 -21.00 4.27
C ILE A 49 5.22 -22.12 3.67
N THR A 50 4.63 -22.93 2.79
CA THR A 50 5.30 -24.06 2.16
C THR A 50 6.45 -23.58 1.27
N GLN A 51 6.24 -22.51 0.50
CA GLN A 51 7.27 -21.92 -0.36
C GLN A 51 8.45 -21.38 0.46
N TRP A 52 8.19 -20.71 1.59
CA TRP A 52 9.24 -20.14 2.42
C TRP A 52 10.10 -21.18 3.13
N LEU A 53 9.53 -22.33 3.49
CA LEU A 53 10.30 -23.48 3.99
C LEU A 53 11.25 -24.04 2.95
N ILE A 54 10.80 -24.14 1.70
CA ILE A 54 11.69 -24.53 0.59
C ILE A 54 12.81 -23.49 0.48
N THR A 55 12.48 -22.20 0.46
CA THR A 55 13.50 -21.13 0.42
C THR A 55 14.49 -21.24 1.59
N ALA A 56 14.03 -21.48 2.81
CA ALA A 56 14.88 -21.65 3.99
C ALA A 56 15.85 -22.83 3.82
N SER A 57 15.43 -23.95 3.22
CA SER A 57 16.34 -25.09 2.96
C SER A 57 17.49 -24.77 1.99
N HIS A 58 17.31 -23.74 1.16
CA HIS A 58 18.31 -23.29 0.19
C HIS A 58 19.11 -22.08 0.68
N ILE A 59 18.55 -21.28 1.59
CA ILE A 59 19.22 -20.06 2.05
C ILE A 59 20.44 -20.44 2.88
N ALA A 60 21.60 -19.93 2.49
CA ALA A 60 22.89 -20.25 3.11
C ALA A 60 23.18 -21.76 3.17
N SER A 61 22.66 -22.54 2.22
CA SER A 61 23.02 -23.95 2.07
C SER A 61 24.49 -24.06 1.64
N PRO A 62 25.33 -24.89 2.29
CA PRO A 62 26.74 -25.04 1.94
C PRO A 62 26.97 -25.67 0.55
N SER A 63 25.91 -26.21 -0.08
CA SER A 63 25.96 -26.76 -1.45
C SER A 63 25.51 -25.78 -2.53
N GLU A 64 25.01 -24.60 -2.18
CA GLU A 64 24.60 -23.57 -3.13
C GLU A 64 25.79 -22.69 -3.54
N ASP A 65 25.75 -22.18 -4.76
CA ASP A 65 26.74 -21.24 -5.25
C ASP A 65 26.62 -19.88 -4.52
N GLN A 66 27.75 -19.18 -4.34
CA GLN A 66 27.77 -17.91 -3.61
C GLN A 66 26.88 -16.86 -4.28
N ALA A 67 26.89 -16.75 -5.62
CA ALA A 67 26.09 -15.76 -6.32
C ALA A 67 24.58 -16.01 -6.14
N LYS A 68 24.17 -17.28 -6.12
CA LYS A 68 22.78 -17.67 -5.83
C LYS A 68 22.40 -17.38 -4.39
N THR A 69 23.32 -17.57 -3.46
CA THR A 69 23.11 -17.24 -2.05
C THR A 69 22.90 -15.73 -1.89
N ASP A 70 23.74 -14.92 -2.53
CA ASP A 70 23.64 -13.46 -2.52
C ASP A 70 22.33 -12.97 -3.15
N GLU A 71 21.93 -13.55 -4.29
CA GLU A 71 20.65 -13.24 -4.95
C GLU A 71 19.45 -13.56 -4.04
N ARG A 72 19.47 -14.72 -3.37
CA ARG A 72 18.40 -15.11 -2.43
C ARG A 72 18.36 -14.19 -1.21
N LEU A 73 19.50 -13.80 -0.67
CA LEU A 73 19.59 -12.84 0.45
C LEU A 73 19.07 -11.46 0.02
N ALA A 74 19.44 -10.97 -1.16
CA ALA A 74 18.94 -9.70 -1.70
C ALA A 74 17.42 -9.72 -1.93
N SER A 75 16.90 -10.82 -2.50
CA SER A 75 15.47 -11.04 -2.72
C SER A 75 14.71 -11.08 -1.38
N LEU A 76 15.22 -11.83 -0.41
CA LEU A 76 14.64 -11.91 0.93
C LEU A 76 14.65 -10.55 1.64
N ASN A 77 15.77 -9.82 1.59
CA ASN A 77 15.89 -8.50 2.21
C ASN A 77 14.88 -7.51 1.61
N THR A 78 14.67 -7.58 0.28
CA THR A 78 13.64 -6.80 -0.39
C THR A 78 12.24 -7.24 0.02
N HIS A 79 11.97 -8.54 0.14
CA HIS A 79 10.67 -9.07 0.60
C HIS A 79 10.31 -8.58 2.01
N LEU A 80 11.29 -8.59 2.92
CA LEU A 80 11.13 -8.17 4.31
C LEU A 80 11.05 -6.65 4.50
N SER A 81 11.36 -5.84 3.47
CA SER A 81 11.34 -4.37 3.55
C SER A 81 9.98 -3.77 3.96
N SER A 82 8.89 -4.49 3.73
CA SER A 82 7.53 -4.03 4.03
C SER A 82 6.75 -4.99 4.92
N ARG A 83 7.42 -5.99 5.51
CA ARG A 83 6.77 -7.08 6.25
C ARG A 83 7.48 -7.31 7.58
N THR A 84 6.76 -7.50 8.68
CA THR A 84 7.32 -7.83 9.99
C THR A 84 7.68 -9.32 10.09
N THR A 85 6.84 -10.19 9.53
CA THR A 85 7.07 -11.63 9.35
C THR A 85 7.09 -11.96 7.85
N LEU A 86 7.40 -13.20 7.47
CA LEU A 86 7.36 -13.63 6.07
C LEU A 86 5.97 -13.46 5.44
N LEU A 87 4.90 -13.59 6.26
CA LEU A 87 3.50 -13.41 5.87
C LEU A 87 2.95 -12.02 6.22
N GLY A 88 3.80 -10.99 6.25
CA GLY A 88 3.37 -9.62 6.55
C GLY A 88 3.39 -9.35 8.06
N SER A 89 2.35 -9.74 8.78
CA SER A 89 2.24 -9.54 10.23
C SER A 89 1.92 -10.80 11.03
N LYS A 90 1.61 -11.92 10.34
CA LYS A 90 1.25 -13.18 10.99
C LYS A 90 2.50 -14.06 11.16
N PRO A 91 2.77 -14.58 12.37
CA PRO A 91 3.86 -15.54 12.57
C PRO A 91 3.52 -16.89 11.95
N SER A 92 4.53 -17.65 11.55
CA SER A 92 4.40 -19.00 11.02
C SER A 92 5.65 -19.82 11.28
N VAL A 93 5.57 -21.15 11.10
CA VAL A 93 6.75 -22.02 11.26
C VAL A 93 7.86 -21.65 10.26
N ALA A 94 7.51 -21.06 9.12
CA ALA A 94 8.47 -20.62 8.12
C ALA A 94 9.39 -19.49 8.63
N ASP A 95 8.90 -18.65 9.54
CA ASP A 95 9.72 -17.59 10.16
C ASP A 95 10.81 -18.20 11.04
N VAL A 96 10.45 -19.23 11.83
CA VAL A 96 11.39 -19.97 12.70
C VAL A 96 12.40 -20.75 11.86
N ALA A 97 11.94 -21.41 10.79
CA ALA A 97 12.79 -22.13 9.85
C ALA A 97 13.84 -21.21 9.20
N LEU A 98 13.39 -20.03 8.77
CA LEU A 98 14.27 -19.07 8.12
C LEU A 98 15.26 -18.45 9.12
N TYR A 99 14.82 -18.13 10.33
CA TYR A 99 15.68 -17.67 11.42
C TYR A 99 16.81 -18.65 11.71
N GLU A 100 16.50 -19.95 11.84
CA GLU A 100 17.48 -20.98 12.16
C GLU A 100 18.64 -21.03 11.15
N LYS A 101 18.35 -20.80 9.86
CA LYS A 101 19.37 -20.78 8.79
C LYS A 101 20.11 -19.44 8.72
N LEU A 102 19.43 -18.34 9.00
CA LEU A 102 20.01 -16.99 8.93
C LEU A 102 20.86 -16.64 10.13
N ALA A 103 20.49 -17.06 11.34
CA ALA A 103 21.16 -16.64 12.57
C ALA A 103 22.69 -16.90 12.56
N PRO A 104 23.19 -18.09 12.13
CA PRO A 104 24.63 -18.33 12.02
C PRO A 104 25.34 -17.51 10.95
N VAL A 105 24.61 -17.05 9.92
CA VAL A 105 25.12 -16.23 8.81
C VAL A 105 25.21 -14.78 9.25
N VAL A 106 24.11 -14.22 9.76
CA VAL A 106 24.04 -12.85 10.27
C VAL A 106 25.00 -12.64 11.44
N GLY A 107 25.20 -13.67 12.27
CA GLY A 107 26.19 -13.66 13.35
C GLY A 107 27.63 -13.43 12.89
N LYS A 108 27.95 -13.68 11.62
CA LYS A 108 29.28 -13.48 11.03
C LYS A 108 29.41 -12.21 10.20
N TRP A 109 28.31 -11.54 9.90
CA TRP A 109 28.32 -10.31 9.09
C TRP A 109 29.03 -9.16 9.78
N SER A 110 29.76 -8.36 8.99
CA SER A 110 30.31 -7.08 9.43
C SER A 110 29.20 -6.04 9.66
N ALA A 111 29.56 -4.91 10.27
CA ALA A 111 28.63 -3.79 10.42
C ALA A 111 28.15 -3.26 9.06
N GLU A 112 28.99 -3.26 8.02
CA GLU A 112 28.62 -2.87 6.65
C GLU A 112 27.61 -3.83 6.02
N GLU A 113 27.80 -5.13 6.18
CA GLU A 113 26.86 -6.15 5.67
C GLU A 113 25.52 -6.10 6.40
N ARG A 114 25.52 -5.71 7.69
CA ARG A 114 24.31 -5.58 8.50
C ARG A 114 23.56 -4.27 8.21
N THR A 115 24.21 -3.14 8.41
CA THR A 115 23.59 -1.81 8.46
C THR A 115 24.25 -0.77 7.55
N GLY A 116 25.19 -1.15 6.67
CA GLY A 116 25.75 -0.27 5.65
C GLY A 116 24.78 0.03 4.51
N GLU A 117 25.13 0.94 3.58
CA GLU A 117 24.21 1.43 2.53
C GLU A 117 23.62 0.33 1.63
N GLN A 118 24.39 -0.75 1.40
CA GLN A 118 23.96 -1.93 0.64
C GLN A 118 23.73 -3.14 1.55
N GLY A 119 23.60 -2.92 2.85
CA GLY A 119 23.45 -3.96 3.86
C GLY A 119 22.08 -4.63 3.86
N TYR A 120 22.00 -5.74 4.57
CA TYR A 120 20.79 -6.56 4.69
C TYR A 120 19.94 -6.17 5.90
N HIS A 121 19.66 -4.87 6.07
CA HIS A 121 19.01 -4.31 7.25
C HIS A 121 17.70 -5.01 7.64
N HIS A 122 16.86 -5.36 6.66
CA HIS A 122 15.56 -5.96 6.92
C HIS A 122 15.68 -7.42 7.39
N ILE A 123 16.73 -8.11 6.94
CA ILE A 123 17.10 -9.44 7.44
C ILE A 123 17.63 -9.34 8.87
N VAL A 124 18.51 -8.38 9.16
CA VAL A 124 19.03 -8.17 10.53
C VAL A 124 17.87 -7.90 11.50
N ARG A 125 16.96 -6.98 11.15
CA ARG A 125 15.73 -6.71 11.92
C ARG A 125 14.86 -7.95 12.07
N PHE A 126 14.70 -8.75 11.01
CA PHE A 126 13.91 -9.99 11.08
C PHE A 126 14.54 -11.01 12.03
N VAL A 127 15.86 -11.22 11.97
CA VAL A 127 16.58 -12.13 12.88
C VAL A 127 16.44 -11.66 14.32
N ASP A 128 16.61 -10.37 14.60
CA ASP A 128 16.41 -9.79 15.93
C ASP A 128 14.96 -9.99 16.42
N PHE A 129 13.99 -9.72 15.57
CA PHE A 129 12.57 -9.86 15.89
C PHE A 129 12.22 -11.32 16.24
N VAL A 130 12.64 -12.30 15.44
CA VAL A 130 12.30 -13.71 15.68
C VAL A 130 12.91 -14.25 16.97
N GLN A 131 14.15 -13.86 17.32
CA GLN A 131 14.81 -14.34 18.54
C GLN A 131 14.36 -13.66 19.85
N ASN A 132 13.75 -12.48 19.77
CA ASN A 132 13.42 -11.67 20.94
C ASN A 132 11.92 -11.43 21.14
N ALA A 133 11.09 -11.51 20.10
CA ALA A 133 9.68 -11.18 20.24
C ALA A 133 8.90 -12.28 21.02
N PRO A 134 8.06 -11.89 22.00
CA PRO A 134 7.26 -12.83 22.78
C PRO A 134 6.34 -13.72 21.94
N VAL A 135 5.94 -13.24 20.75
CA VAL A 135 5.10 -14.00 19.82
C VAL A 135 5.75 -15.31 19.36
N PHE A 136 7.09 -15.34 19.24
CA PHE A 136 7.82 -16.54 18.87
C PHE A 136 8.27 -17.34 20.08
N GLY A 137 8.60 -16.69 21.20
CA GLY A 137 8.91 -17.38 22.47
C GLY A 137 9.99 -18.45 22.36
N LEU A 138 10.94 -18.31 21.43
CA LEU A 138 11.93 -19.35 21.14
C LEU A 138 12.88 -19.55 22.32
N LYS A 139 13.14 -20.81 22.66
CA LYS A 139 14.21 -21.18 23.60
C LYS A 139 15.49 -21.37 22.82
N LEU A 140 16.34 -20.35 22.88
CA LEU A 140 17.58 -20.26 22.11
C LEU A 140 18.76 -20.28 23.06
N ASP A 141 19.69 -21.23 22.85
CA ASP A 141 20.93 -21.29 23.62
C ASP A 141 21.90 -20.18 23.21
N ASN A 142 21.91 -19.82 21.93
CA ASN A 142 22.77 -18.79 21.36
C ASN A 142 21.94 -17.83 20.51
N LYS A 143 21.91 -16.56 20.90
CA LYS A 143 21.29 -15.48 20.12
C LYS A 143 22.33 -14.74 19.30
N VAL A 144 21.90 -14.16 18.19
CA VAL A 144 22.75 -13.24 17.42
C VAL A 144 22.82 -11.92 18.18
N THR A 145 24.02 -11.49 18.55
CA THR A 145 24.22 -10.15 19.14
C THR A 145 24.04 -9.10 18.04
N ILE A 146 23.00 -8.29 18.19
CA ILE A 146 22.66 -7.19 17.29
C ILE A 146 22.65 -5.92 18.14
N ASP A 147 23.53 -4.98 17.82
CA ASP A 147 23.54 -3.65 18.42
C ASP A 147 22.57 -2.75 17.64
N ALA A 148 21.54 -2.26 18.33
CA ALA A 148 20.52 -1.41 17.72
C ALA A 148 21.04 0.02 17.43
N ASP A 149 22.11 0.44 18.08
CA ASP A 149 22.71 1.76 17.91
C ASP A 149 23.78 1.79 16.80
N GLU A 150 24.31 0.62 16.41
CA GLU A 150 25.30 0.46 15.33
C GLU A 150 24.64 0.49 13.93
N VAL A 151 24.15 1.67 13.54
CA VAL A 151 23.53 1.90 12.23
C VAL A 151 24.45 2.74 11.35
N LEU A 152 25.23 2.09 10.48
CA LEU A 152 26.18 2.77 9.58
C LEU A 152 25.48 3.60 8.50
N PHE A 153 24.35 3.12 7.99
CA PHE A 153 23.52 3.82 7.02
C PHE A 153 22.05 3.78 7.45
N LYS A 154 21.46 4.96 7.57
CA LYS A 154 20.03 5.10 7.83
C LYS A 154 19.29 5.03 6.50
N ILE A 155 18.58 3.92 6.28
CA ILE A 155 17.72 3.77 5.10
C ILE A 155 16.72 4.92 5.09
N LYS A 156 16.78 5.76 4.05
CA LYS A 156 15.77 6.80 3.82
C LYS A 156 14.41 6.11 3.67
N PRO A 157 13.34 6.58 4.35
CA PRO A 157 12.02 5.98 4.25
C PRO A 157 11.64 5.73 2.79
N ILE A 158 11.32 4.47 2.46
CA ILE A 158 11.03 4.05 1.09
C ILE A 158 9.92 4.94 0.52
N ASP A 159 10.26 5.73 -0.50
CA ASP A 159 9.24 6.37 -1.31
C ASP A 159 8.52 5.28 -2.09
N ALA A 160 7.27 4.98 -1.72
CA ALA A 160 6.46 3.98 -2.40
C ALA A 160 6.31 4.26 -3.91
N LYS A 161 6.53 5.51 -4.35
CA LYS A 161 6.64 5.86 -5.78
C LYS A 161 7.96 5.37 -6.38
N ALA A 162 9.08 5.59 -5.70
CA ALA A 162 10.39 5.09 -6.11
C ALA A 162 10.47 3.55 -6.09
N GLU A 163 9.83 2.88 -5.12
CA GLU A 163 9.76 1.41 -5.05
C GLU A 163 8.79 0.83 -6.08
N LYS A 164 7.67 1.52 -6.38
CA LYS A 164 6.80 1.13 -7.50
C LYS A 164 7.52 1.30 -8.84
N GLU A 165 8.32 2.36 -8.99
CA GLU A 165 9.19 2.56 -10.15
C GLU A 165 10.34 1.56 -10.20
N ARG A 166 10.95 1.19 -9.07
CA ARG A 166 11.99 0.16 -9.01
C ARG A 166 11.42 -1.21 -9.35
N LYS A 167 10.30 -1.61 -8.75
CA LYS A 167 9.58 -2.86 -9.09
C LYS A 167 9.10 -2.88 -10.54
N LYS A 168 8.70 -1.74 -11.08
CA LYS A 168 8.37 -1.59 -12.51
C LYS A 168 9.61 -1.78 -13.37
N LYS A 169 10.72 -1.11 -13.06
CA LYS A 169 12.00 -1.24 -13.77
C LYS A 169 12.60 -2.64 -13.67
N GLU A 170 12.47 -3.30 -12.52
CA GLU A 170 12.96 -4.66 -12.27
C GLU A 170 12.08 -5.69 -13.02
N LYS A 171 10.77 -5.48 -13.07
CA LYS A 171 9.84 -6.26 -13.91
C LYS A 171 10.08 -6.02 -15.40
N GLU A 172 10.39 -4.79 -15.81
CA GLU A 172 10.75 -4.44 -17.20
C GLU A 172 12.12 -5.00 -17.58
N ALA A 173 13.10 -4.98 -16.68
CA ALA A 173 14.42 -5.58 -16.87
C ALA A 173 14.35 -7.12 -16.92
N ALA A 174 13.54 -7.75 -16.06
CA ALA A 174 13.27 -9.19 -16.12
C ALA A 174 12.54 -9.59 -17.42
N ALA A 175 11.60 -8.76 -17.89
CA ALA A 175 10.94 -8.96 -19.19
C ALA A 175 11.90 -8.76 -20.38
N ALA A 176 12.82 -7.80 -20.29
CA ALA A 176 13.85 -7.57 -21.30
C ALA A 176 14.90 -8.69 -21.32
N ALA A 177 15.29 -9.21 -20.15
CA ALA A 177 16.17 -10.37 -20.03
C ALA A 177 15.50 -11.64 -20.59
N ALA A 178 14.20 -11.85 -20.32
CA ALA A 178 13.43 -12.94 -20.92
C ALA A 178 13.26 -12.79 -22.45
N GLY A 179 13.22 -11.55 -22.96
CA GLY A 179 13.22 -11.27 -24.40
C GLY A 179 14.57 -11.52 -25.09
N ALA A 180 15.69 -11.41 -24.37
CA ALA A 180 17.02 -11.67 -24.91
C ALA A 180 17.34 -13.17 -25.08
N VAL A 181 16.68 -14.05 -24.30
CA VAL A 181 16.82 -15.51 -24.47
C VAL A 181 16.07 -16.03 -25.72
N GLY A 182 15.19 -15.22 -26.31
CA GLY A 182 14.44 -15.56 -27.53
C GLY A 182 15.21 -15.38 -28.85
N ALA A 183 16.46 -14.90 -28.82
CA ALA A 183 17.25 -14.63 -30.03
C ALA A 183 18.55 -15.46 -30.13
N GLY A 184 18.70 -16.51 -29.32
CA GLY A 184 19.89 -17.39 -29.37
C GLY A 184 19.50 -18.86 -29.27
N GLY A 185 19.08 -19.46 -30.39
CA GLY A 185 18.71 -20.87 -30.43
C GLY A 185 18.39 -21.39 -31.83
N ALA A 186 19.37 -21.38 -32.73
CA ALA A 186 19.42 -22.35 -33.82
C ALA A 186 20.74 -23.11 -33.72
N THR A 187 20.60 -24.41 -33.48
CA THR A 187 21.63 -25.41 -33.21
C THR A 187 22.64 -25.60 -34.34
N ALA A 188 23.87 -25.92 -33.96
CA ALA A 188 25.00 -26.26 -34.81
C ALA A 188 24.76 -27.50 -35.70
N THR A 189 25.26 -27.49 -36.95
CA THR A 189 26.19 -28.53 -37.44
C THR A 189 26.97 -28.10 -38.71
N THR A 190 28.25 -28.49 -38.72
CA THR A 190 29.20 -28.76 -39.83
C THR A 190 29.84 -27.65 -40.69
N LEU A 191 31.17 -27.52 -40.44
CA LEU A 191 32.31 -27.59 -41.38
C LEU A 191 32.59 -26.45 -42.39
N THR A 192 33.72 -25.77 -42.09
CA THR A 192 34.81 -25.30 -42.98
C THR A 192 34.51 -24.40 -44.18
N GLY A 193 35.18 -23.24 -44.19
CA GLY A 193 35.91 -22.78 -45.37
C GLY A 193 35.44 -21.47 -46.03
N GLU A 194 36.05 -20.38 -45.60
CA GLU A 194 36.51 -19.23 -46.40
C GLU A 194 35.55 -18.15 -46.97
N GLN A 195 35.99 -16.91 -46.65
CA GLN A 195 36.08 -15.70 -47.47
C GLN A 195 34.91 -14.70 -47.62
N ALA A 196 35.28 -13.48 -47.21
CA ALA A 196 35.13 -12.19 -47.91
C ALA A 196 33.92 -11.27 -47.59
N GLU A 197 34.29 -10.15 -46.96
CA GLU A 197 33.94 -8.75 -47.22
C GLU A 197 32.54 -8.39 -47.77
N THR A 198 31.85 -7.43 -47.13
CA THR A 198 31.90 -5.99 -47.51
C THR A 198 30.82 -5.16 -46.79
N GLN A 199 31.29 -4.01 -46.28
CA GLN A 199 30.71 -2.66 -46.28
C GLN A 199 29.17 -2.45 -46.23
N GLY A 200 28.79 -1.55 -45.31
CA GLY A 200 28.12 -0.32 -45.74
C GLY A 200 26.84 0.07 -45.00
N GLY A 201 26.84 1.29 -44.44
CA GLY A 201 25.70 2.20 -44.62
C GLY A 201 24.83 2.52 -43.41
N ARG A 202 25.15 3.65 -42.77
CA ARG A 202 24.21 4.50 -41.99
C ARG A 202 22.91 4.76 -42.76
N LYS A 203 21.75 4.70 -42.09
CA LYS A 203 20.90 5.89 -41.80
C LYS A 203 19.64 5.55 -41.02
N SER A 204 19.30 6.48 -40.14
CA SER A 204 18.06 6.60 -39.40
C SER A 204 16.82 6.74 -40.29
N LYS A 205 15.68 6.21 -39.82
CA LYS A 205 14.37 6.84 -40.03
C LYS A 205 13.38 6.37 -38.96
N LYS A 206 13.18 7.28 -38.01
CA LYS A 206 11.96 7.46 -37.24
C LYS A 206 10.79 7.66 -38.21
N ASP A 207 9.60 7.25 -37.78
CA ASP A 207 8.29 7.39 -38.42
C ASP A 207 7.89 6.33 -39.45
N LYS A 208 7.42 5.19 -38.93
CA LYS A 208 6.25 4.43 -39.44
C LYS A 208 5.84 3.35 -38.42
N ALA A 209 5.12 3.75 -37.37
CA ALA A 209 4.32 2.84 -36.53
C ALA A 209 3.38 3.65 -35.61
N LYS A 210 2.50 4.44 -36.22
CA LYS A 210 1.24 4.87 -35.61
C LYS A 210 0.17 4.21 -36.49
N ASP A 211 -0.73 3.46 -35.86
CA ASP A 211 -1.72 2.53 -36.45
C ASP A 211 -1.26 1.09 -36.66
N LYS A 212 -1.23 0.33 -35.55
CA LYS A 212 -1.78 -1.03 -35.40
C LYS A 212 -1.54 -1.56 -33.97
N VAL A 213 -2.07 -0.86 -32.96
CA VAL A 213 -2.21 -1.39 -31.59
C VAL A 213 -3.63 -1.12 -31.10
N HIS A 214 -4.57 -1.71 -31.82
CA HIS A 214 -5.85 -2.10 -31.24
C HIS A 214 -5.99 -3.58 -31.58
N GLN A 215 -6.18 -4.41 -30.54
CA GLN A 215 -6.19 -5.88 -30.53
C GLN A 215 -4.82 -6.59 -30.48
N ALA A 216 -4.26 -6.68 -29.27
CA ALA A 216 -3.50 -7.83 -28.78
C ALA A 216 -3.13 -7.58 -27.30
N GLY A 217 -4.09 -7.78 -26.40
CA GLY A 217 -3.92 -7.53 -24.96
C GLY A 217 -4.67 -8.51 -24.06
N GLU A 218 -5.09 -9.65 -24.58
CA GLU A 218 -5.67 -10.76 -23.82
C GLU A 218 -5.12 -12.08 -24.38
N ALA A 219 -3.92 -12.47 -23.98
CA ALA A 219 -3.41 -13.85 -24.11
C ALA A 219 -2.07 -14.07 -23.40
N VAL A 220 -1.94 -13.71 -22.11
CA VAL A 220 -0.95 -14.38 -21.22
C VAL A 220 -1.51 -14.40 -19.79
N ALA A 221 -2.55 -15.18 -19.58
CA ALA A 221 -3.04 -15.57 -18.25
C ALA A 221 -3.64 -16.99 -18.24
N ALA A 222 -3.23 -17.85 -19.19
CA ALA A 222 -3.75 -19.21 -19.29
C ALA A 222 -2.70 -20.16 -19.87
N ALA A 223 -1.82 -20.71 -19.02
CA ALA A 223 -1.10 -21.95 -19.28
C ALA A 223 -0.42 -22.52 -18.02
N VAL A 224 -1.18 -22.86 -16.98
CA VAL A 224 -0.94 -24.10 -16.21
C VAL A 224 -2.31 -24.56 -15.70
N GLY A 225 -2.77 -25.73 -16.15
CA GLY A 225 -4.05 -26.31 -15.74
C GLY A 225 -4.96 -26.72 -16.90
N LYS A 226 -4.45 -27.51 -17.85
CA LYS A 226 -5.27 -28.45 -18.60
C LYS A 226 -4.80 -29.85 -18.25
N GLU A 227 -5.46 -30.47 -17.27
CA GLU A 227 -5.65 -31.91 -17.28
C GLU A 227 -6.95 -32.18 -18.03
N THR A 228 -6.85 -32.95 -19.11
CA THR A 228 -8.00 -33.59 -19.75
C THR A 228 -8.37 -34.88 -19.01
N PRO A 229 -9.65 -35.29 -19.09
CA PRO A 229 -10.30 -36.15 -18.11
C PRO A 229 -10.23 -37.64 -18.48
N ILE A 230 -10.26 -38.52 -17.47
CA ILE A 230 -10.70 -39.92 -17.65
C ILE A 230 -11.68 -40.31 -16.53
N ALA A 231 -12.87 -40.70 -17.00
CA ALA A 231 -13.89 -41.59 -16.44
C ALA A 231 -14.48 -41.32 -15.05
N ALA A 232 -15.75 -40.89 -15.07
CA ALA A 232 -16.72 -41.12 -14.01
C ALA A 232 -17.50 -42.42 -14.30
N GLU A 233 -17.64 -43.27 -13.29
CA GLU A 233 -18.80 -44.15 -13.10
C GLU A 233 -19.40 -43.88 -11.71
N GLY A 234 -20.73 -43.97 -11.62
CA GLY A 234 -21.45 -44.06 -10.34
C GLY A 234 -22.18 -42.79 -9.92
N GLY A 235 -23.43 -42.66 -10.34
CA GLY A 235 -24.29 -41.53 -10.02
C GLY A 235 -24.91 -41.56 -8.62
N ASN A 236 -25.48 -40.42 -8.21
CA ASN A 236 -26.80 -40.41 -7.58
C ASN A 236 -27.47 -39.03 -7.68
N LYS A 237 -28.78 -39.04 -7.95
CA LYS A 237 -29.69 -37.90 -7.98
C LYS A 237 -29.93 -37.36 -6.56
N LYS A 238 -30.02 -36.03 -6.39
CA LYS A 238 -31.24 -35.35 -5.88
C LYS A 238 -31.12 -33.81 -5.76
N GLU A 239 -32.11 -33.20 -6.40
CA GLU A 239 -32.92 -32.04 -5.94
C GLU A 239 -32.35 -30.61 -5.89
N LYS A 240 -32.75 -29.86 -6.93
CA LYS A 240 -32.87 -28.39 -7.00
C LYS A 240 -33.61 -27.82 -5.79
N LYS A 241 -32.98 -26.85 -5.10
CA LYS A 241 -33.66 -25.81 -4.34
C LYS A 241 -33.55 -24.48 -5.10
N VAL A 242 -34.70 -23.96 -5.53
CA VAL A 242 -34.88 -22.70 -6.25
C VAL A 242 -34.42 -21.53 -5.37
N LYS A 243 -33.44 -20.75 -5.86
CA LYS A 243 -33.05 -19.46 -5.26
C LYS A 243 -33.86 -18.37 -5.94
N GLN A 244 -34.71 -17.71 -5.16
CA GLN A 244 -35.49 -16.53 -5.58
C GLN A 244 -34.56 -15.45 -6.15
N PRO A 245 -34.97 -14.72 -7.22
CA PRO A 245 -34.19 -13.60 -7.72
C PRO A 245 -34.17 -12.48 -6.68
N LYS A 246 -32.98 -12.07 -6.26
CA LYS A 246 -32.80 -10.80 -5.53
C LYS A 246 -33.24 -9.65 -6.47
N PRO A 247 -33.94 -8.63 -5.97
CA PRO A 247 -34.33 -7.47 -6.77
C PRO A 247 -33.08 -6.84 -7.40
N GLN A 248 -33.12 -6.63 -8.71
CA GLN A 248 -32.14 -5.81 -9.41
C GLN A 248 -32.12 -4.42 -8.76
N LYS A 249 -30.97 -4.05 -8.19
CA LYS A 249 -30.72 -2.67 -7.77
C LYS A 249 -30.77 -1.81 -9.03
N ALA A 250 -31.70 -0.86 -9.08
CA ALA A 250 -31.84 0.08 -10.18
C ALA A 250 -30.48 0.74 -10.48
N ALA A 251 -30.17 0.92 -11.77
CA ALA A 251 -28.97 1.62 -12.21
C ALA A 251 -28.94 3.02 -11.56
N PRO A 252 -27.81 3.45 -10.95
CA PRO A 252 -27.73 4.77 -10.34
C PRO A 252 -27.96 5.85 -11.38
N VAL A 253 -28.98 6.68 -11.18
CA VAL A 253 -29.16 7.93 -11.94
C VAL A 253 -27.90 8.77 -11.70
N GLU A 254 -27.22 9.13 -12.78
CA GLU A 254 -25.97 9.86 -12.69
C GLU A 254 -26.23 11.30 -12.23
N LYS A 255 -25.79 11.65 -11.01
CA LYS A 255 -25.93 13.01 -10.49
C LYS A 255 -25.05 13.98 -11.31
N PRO A 256 -25.54 15.18 -11.67
CA PRO A 256 -24.73 16.20 -12.32
C PRO A 256 -23.51 16.59 -11.48
N LEU A 257 -22.41 16.95 -12.13
CA LEU A 257 -21.20 17.43 -11.46
C LEU A 257 -21.54 18.62 -10.55
N SER A 258 -21.11 18.56 -9.29
CA SER A 258 -21.36 19.59 -8.29
C SER A 258 -20.41 19.42 -7.10
N PRO A 259 -19.99 20.50 -6.41
CA PRO A 259 -19.29 20.40 -5.13
C PRO A 259 -20.10 19.62 -4.07
N CYS A 260 -21.44 19.62 -4.15
CA CYS A 260 -22.30 18.92 -3.20
C CYS A 260 -22.11 17.40 -3.21
N LEU A 261 -21.51 16.84 -4.27
CA LEU A 261 -21.18 15.42 -4.36
C LEU A 261 -20.06 15.03 -3.40
N ILE A 262 -19.22 15.99 -2.97
CA ILE A 262 -18.12 15.79 -2.03
C ILE A 262 -18.69 15.86 -0.61
N ASP A 263 -18.47 14.81 0.18
CA ASP A 263 -18.94 14.75 1.57
C ASP A 263 -17.94 15.48 2.47
N LEU A 264 -18.21 16.77 2.72
CA LEU A 264 -17.45 17.58 3.65
C LEU A 264 -18.14 17.61 5.02
N ARG A 265 -17.38 17.26 6.06
CA ARG A 265 -17.87 17.27 7.44
C ARG A 265 -16.89 17.92 8.37
N VAL A 266 -17.38 18.42 9.49
CA VAL A 266 -16.53 18.76 10.63
C VAL A 266 -15.97 17.48 11.22
N GLY A 267 -14.64 17.40 11.29
CA GLY A 267 -13.92 16.35 12.00
C GLY A 267 -13.35 16.88 13.31
N HIS A 268 -13.27 16.04 14.33
CA HIS A 268 -12.59 16.34 15.59
C HIS A 268 -11.43 15.37 15.78
N ILE A 269 -10.22 15.87 15.71
CA ILE A 269 -9.00 15.10 15.96
C ILE A 269 -8.93 14.84 17.46
N LEU A 270 -9.21 13.61 17.88
CA LEU A 270 -9.12 13.21 19.29
C LEU A 270 -7.68 12.90 19.68
N LYS A 271 -6.91 12.37 18.72
CA LYS A 271 -5.49 12.04 18.90
C LYS A 271 -4.77 12.11 17.57
N ALA A 272 -3.58 12.72 17.56
CA ALA A 272 -2.64 12.59 16.45
C ALA A 272 -1.31 12.03 16.96
N THR A 273 -0.67 11.19 16.16
CA THR A 273 0.69 10.69 16.41
C THR A 273 1.51 10.77 15.13
N THR A 274 2.83 10.75 15.26
CA THR A 274 3.70 10.56 14.10
C THR A 274 3.42 9.20 13.45
N HIS A 275 3.50 9.15 12.13
CA HIS A 275 3.30 7.90 11.40
C HIS A 275 4.54 7.00 11.58
N PRO A 276 4.39 5.74 12.00
CA PRO A 276 5.52 4.88 12.38
C PRO A 276 6.49 4.58 11.23
N ASN A 277 5.97 4.58 9.99
CA ASN A 277 6.74 4.27 8.78
C ASN A 277 6.93 5.49 7.84
N ALA A 278 6.67 6.73 8.29
CA ALA A 278 6.72 7.90 7.42
C ALA A 278 6.90 9.23 8.17
N ASP A 279 8.10 9.81 8.09
CA ASP A 279 8.47 11.02 8.84
C ASP A 279 7.63 12.25 8.50
N SER A 280 7.10 12.35 7.27
CA SER A 280 6.26 13.49 6.85
C SER A 280 4.77 13.32 7.15
N LEU A 281 4.34 12.18 7.69
CA LEU A 281 2.92 11.90 7.93
C LEU A 281 2.58 11.90 9.43
N PHE A 282 1.40 12.39 9.75
CA PHE A 282 0.70 12.05 11.00
C PHE A 282 -0.33 10.94 10.76
N VAL A 283 -0.66 10.23 11.82
CA VAL A 283 -1.81 9.32 11.93
C VAL A 283 -2.76 9.94 12.95
N SER A 284 -3.89 10.42 12.47
CA SER A 284 -4.92 11.07 13.27
C SER A 284 -6.12 10.15 13.47
N THR A 285 -6.65 10.14 14.69
CA THR A 285 -7.89 9.50 15.08
C THR A 285 -8.97 10.59 15.12
N ILE A 286 -9.85 10.59 14.11
CA ILE A 286 -10.77 11.71 13.86
C ILE A 286 -12.21 11.25 13.97
N ALA A 287 -13.00 11.86 14.86
CA ALA A 287 -14.45 11.69 14.89
C ALA A 287 -15.09 12.55 13.79
N CYS A 288 -15.81 11.93 12.86
CA CYS A 288 -16.50 12.60 11.74
C CYS A 288 -18.02 12.42 11.79
N GLY A 289 -18.56 12.06 12.96
CA GLY A 289 -19.98 11.78 13.17
C GLY A 289 -20.49 10.54 12.43
N ASP A 290 -19.62 9.57 12.19
CA ASP A 290 -20.01 8.32 11.53
C ASP A 290 -20.91 7.47 12.44
N PRO A 291 -21.95 6.83 11.90
CA PRO A 291 -22.74 5.86 12.66
C PRO A 291 -21.90 4.66 13.10
N ALA A 292 -22.27 4.05 14.22
CA ALA A 292 -21.66 2.80 14.67
C ALA A 292 -21.78 1.69 13.61
N GLY A 293 -20.70 0.95 13.40
CA GLY A 293 -20.64 -0.13 12.39
C GLY A 293 -20.34 0.32 10.96
N THR A 294 -19.99 1.60 10.75
CA THR A 294 -19.56 2.09 9.43
C THR A 294 -18.21 1.49 9.03
N ASP A 295 -18.06 1.10 7.76
CA ASP A 295 -16.81 0.53 7.25
C ASP A 295 -15.61 1.49 7.41
N ASN A 296 -14.44 0.94 7.76
CA ASN A 296 -13.19 1.69 7.99
C ASN A 296 -13.27 2.72 9.13
N THR A 297 -14.15 2.46 10.11
CA THR A 297 -14.18 3.18 11.39
C THR A 297 -13.78 2.24 12.53
N SER A 298 -13.38 2.83 13.65
CA SER A 298 -13.14 2.14 14.92
C SER A 298 -13.75 2.97 16.05
N GLU A 299 -13.76 2.44 17.28
CA GLU A 299 -14.17 3.19 18.46
C GLU A 299 -12.94 3.72 19.21
N TYR A 300 -12.99 4.97 19.65
CA TYR A 300 -11.98 5.59 20.50
C TYR A 300 -12.67 6.56 21.46
N GLU A 301 -12.45 6.38 22.77
CA GLU A 301 -13.06 7.19 23.83
C GLU A 301 -14.59 7.35 23.69
N GLY A 302 -15.28 6.27 23.31
CA GLY A 302 -16.74 6.24 23.13
C GLY A 302 -17.26 6.92 21.87
N GLN A 303 -16.37 7.34 20.95
CA GLN A 303 -16.73 7.94 19.68
C GLN A 303 -16.31 7.04 18.51
N ILE A 304 -17.12 7.04 17.45
CA ILE A 304 -16.78 6.39 16.19
C ILE A 304 -15.84 7.31 15.41
N VAL A 305 -14.66 6.77 15.09
CA VAL A 305 -13.53 7.52 14.54
C VAL A 305 -13.00 6.87 13.29
N ARG A 306 -12.40 7.69 12.43
CA ARG A 306 -11.64 7.28 11.26
C ARG A 306 -10.15 7.44 11.54
N THR A 307 -9.36 6.52 11.02
CA THR A 307 -7.91 6.71 10.90
C THR A 307 -7.62 7.57 9.67
N VAL A 308 -6.87 8.65 9.85
CA VAL A 308 -6.55 9.60 8.79
C VAL A 308 -5.04 9.85 8.75
N CYS A 309 -4.41 9.56 7.63
CA CYS A 309 -3.01 9.86 7.40
C CYS A 309 -2.88 11.19 6.65
N SER A 310 -2.11 12.14 7.21
CA SER A 310 -1.97 13.48 6.66
C SER A 310 -0.52 13.90 6.57
N GLY A 311 -0.09 14.46 5.43
CA GLY A 311 1.27 14.95 5.19
C GLY A 311 1.58 16.29 5.84
N LEU A 312 1.29 16.42 7.14
CA LEU A 312 1.40 17.66 7.90
C LEU A 312 2.58 17.65 8.87
N ASN A 313 3.26 16.52 9.04
CA ASN A 313 4.41 16.46 9.95
C ASN A 313 5.59 17.23 9.34
N GLY A 314 6.16 18.14 10.13
CA GLY A 314 7.13 19.13 9.67
C GLY A 314 6.52 20.41 9.09
N LEU A 315 5.19 20.49 8.95
CA LEU A 315 4.47 21.71 8.53
C LEU A 315 3.64 22.28 9.68
N ILE A 316 2.99 21.42 10.45
CA ILE A 316 2.18 21.78 11.62
C ILE A 316 2.72 21.01 12.83
N PRO A 317 2.98 21.67 13.97
CA PRO A 317 3.39 21.00 15.21
C PRO A 317 2.37 19.96 15.66
N LEU A 318 2.85 18.86 16.25
CA LEU A 318 1.98 17.77 16.70
C LEU A 318 0.99 18.23 17.79
N GLU A 319 1.40 19.18 18.61
CA GLU A 319 0.63 19.78 19.69
C GLU A 319 -0.60 20.51 19.14
N GLU A 320 -0.45 21.19 18.01
CA GLU A 320 -1.55 21.89 17.32
C GLU A 320 -2.53 20.95 16.63
N MET A 321 -2.20 19.66 16.50
CA MET A 321 -3.09 18.65 15.94
C MET A 321 -4.02 18.05 17.01
N GLN A 322 -3.64 18.11 18.29
CA GLN A 322 -4.40 17.46 19.35
C GLN A 322 -5.71 18.21 19.64
N ASN A 323 -6.78 17.45 19.86
CA ASN A 323 -8.09 17.99 20.26
C ASN A 323 -8.62 19.10 19.33
N ARG A 324 -8.26 19.09 18.05
CA ARG A 324 -8.55 20.15 17.09
C ARG A 324 -9.75 19.80 16.20
N LYS A 325 -10.63 20.78 15.99
CA LYS A 325 -11.70 20.69 14.97
C LYS A 325 -11.15 21.09 13.60
N ILE A 326 -11.52 20.34 12.58
CA ILE A 326 -11.08 20.51 11.19
C ILE A 326 -12.24 20.29 10.23
N VAL A 327 -12.04 20.59 8.94
CA VAL A 327 -12.92 20.12 7.87
C VAL A 327 -12.31 18.88 7.21
N ALA A 328 -13.09 17.81 7.07
CA ALA A 328 -12.68 16.54 6.49
C ALA A 328 -13.48 16.20 5.23
N VAL A 329 -12.80 15.59 4.26
CA VAL A 329 -13.42 14.93 3.09
C VAL A 329 -13.66 13.46 3.42
N CYS A 330 -14.92 13.05 3.47
CA CYS A 330 -15.35 11.78 4.06
C CYS A 330 -15.81 10.71 3.05
N ASN A 331 -15.91 11.02 1.76
CA ASN A 331 -16.38 10.06 0.74
C ASN A 331 -15.35 9.78 -0.37
N LEU A 332 -14.09 10.12 -0.16
CA LEU A 332 -13.02 9.60 -1.01
C LEU A 332 -12.83 8.10 -0.79
N LYS A 333 -12.41 7.38 -1.83
CA LYS A 333 -12.02 5.98 -1.66
C LYS A 333 -10.85 5.89 -0.68
N PRO A 334 -10.92 5.08 0.39
CA PRO A 334 -9.83 4.95 1.35
C PRO A 334 -8.50 4.57 0.67
N VAL A 335 -7.41 5.17 1.14
CA VAL A 335 -6.06 4.98 0.59
C VAL A 335 -5.13 4.45 1.66
N THR A 336 -4.38 3.40 1.34
CA THR A 336 -3.32 2.92 2.22
C THR A 336 -2.06 3.77 2.04
N MET A 337 -1.70 4.53 3.06
CA MET A 337 -0.49 5.36 3.11
C MET A 337 0.51 4.67 4.02
N ARG A 338 1.61 4.15 3.44
CA ARG A 338 2.74 3.58 4.21
C ARG A 338 2.32 2.47 5.21
N GLY A 339 1.33 1.68 4.81
CA GLY A 339 0.81 0.53 5.56
C GLY A 339 -0.45 0.82 6.38
N ILE A 340 -0.80 2.09 6.60
CA ILE A 340 -2.00 2.49 7.36
C ILE A 340 -3.08 2.97 6.40
N LYS A 341 -4.30 2.46 6.56
CA LYS A 341 -5.44 2.88 5.73
C LYS A 341 -5.98 4.21 6.24
N SER A 342 -5.88 5.25 5.41
CA SER A 342 -6.53 6.55 5.60
C SER A 342 -7.96 6.51 5.05
N ALA A 343 -8.94 6.79 5.90
CA ALA A 343 -10.38 6.71 5.58
C ALA A 343 -11.07 8.07 5.43
N ALA A 344 -10.31 9.16 5.47
CA ALA A 344 -10.75 10.51 5.12
C ALA A 344 -9.51 11.34 4.72
N MET A 345 -9.73 12.61 4.38
CA MET A 345 -8.67 13.57 4.12
C MET A 345 -8.96 14.86 4.88
N VAL A 346 -7.95 15.44 5.54
CA VAL A 346 -8.09 16.74 6.23
C VAL A 346 -7.89 17.84 5.19
N LEU A 347 -8.79 18.83 5.20
CA LEU A 347 -8.74 19.97 4.28
C LEU A 347 -7.80 21.06 4.82
N ALA A 348 -6.86 21.50 3.99
CA ALA A 348 -5.89 22.52 4.35
C ALA A 348 -5.67 23.54 3.23
N ALA A 349 -5.35 24.77 3.62
CA ALA A 349 -4.90 25.81 2.72
C ALA A 349 -3.37 25.78 2.57
N SER A 350 -2.91 26.01 1.36
CA SER A 350 -1.49 26.22 1.04
C SER A 350 -1.37 27.27 -0.05
N PRO A 351 -0.28 28.07 -0.09
CA PRO A 351 -0.03 29.02 -1.16
C PRO A 351 -0.21 28.38 -2.55
N ARG A 352 -0.74 29.16 -3.50
CA ARG A 352 -0.73 28.74 -4.91
C ARG A 352 0.72 28.77 -5.38
N VAL A 353 1.20 27.64 -5.88
CA VAL A 353 2.57 27.51 -6.38
C VAL A 353 2.49 27.50 -7.90
N SER A 354 3.31 28.35 -8.54
CA SER A 354 3.43 28.42 -10.00
C SER A 354 3.94 27.08 -10.55
N GLU A 355 3.58 26.76 -11.80
CA GLU A 355 4.09 25.55 -12.45
C GLU A 355 5.63 25.56 -12.47
N GLY A 356 6.25 24.64 -11.73
CA GLY A 356 7.71 24.47 -11.68
C GLY A 356 8.34 24.74 -10.30
N GLU A 357 7.62 25.26 -9.33
CA GLU A 357 8.11 25.44 -7.96
C GLU A 357 7.64 24.30 -7.01
N ASP A 358 8.46 24.00 -6.00
CA ASP A 358 8.22 22.89 -5.07
C ASP A 358 7.07 23.22 -4.11
N SER A 359 5.92 22.61 -4.37
CA SER A 359 4.65 22.87 -3.68
C SER A 359 4.55 22.27 -2.27
N HIS A 360 5.65 21.71 -1.77
CA HIS A 360 5.73 21.00 -0.49
C HIS A 360 6.43 21.78 0.64
N LYS A 361 6.82 23.04 0.42
CA LYS A 361 7.55 23.86 1.43
C LYS A 361 6.85 25.14 1.90
N GLY A 362 5.67 25.46 1.38
CA GLY A 362 4.91 26.62 1.83
C GLY A 362 4.26 26.41 3.21
N PRO A 363 3.94 27.48 3.95
CA PRO A 363 3.09 27.37 5.14
C PRO A 363 1.78 26.64 4.79
N VAL A 364 1.34 25.73 5.66
CA VAL A 364 0.08 25.01 5.50
C VAL A 364 -0.80 25.29 6.71
N GLU A 365 -2.05 25.66 6.47
CA GLU A 365 -3.02 25.97 7.51
C GLU A 365 -4.23 25.05 7.39
N LEU A 366 -4.62 24.42 8.49
CA LEU A 366 -5.87 23.65 8.53
C LEU A 366 -7.08 24.57 8.42
N VAL A 367 -8.09 24.13 7.66
CA VAL A 367 -9.37 24.82 7.60
C VAL A 367 -10.09 24.68 8.95
N ASN A 368 -10.40 25.81 9.56
CA ASN A 368 -11.10 25.89 10.84
C ASN A 368 -12.61 25.97 10.59
N PRO A 369 -13.41 25.01 11.08
CA PRO A 369 -14.85 25.17 11.12
C PRO A 369 -15.25 26.20 12.21
N PRO A 370 -16.50 26.71 12.19
CA PRO A 370 -17.00 27.59 13.26
C PRO A 370 -16.84 26.93 14.64
N PRO A 371 -16.48 27.69 15.70
CA PRO A 371 -16.17 27.16 17.03
C PRO A 371 -17.27 26.26 17.62
N ASP A 372 -18.53 26.59 17.37
CA ASP A 372 -19.70 25.87 17.89
C ASP A 372 -20.06 24.61 17.10
N SER A 373 -19.35 24.32 16.01
CA SER A 373 -19.60 23.13 15.19
C SER A 373 -19.21 21.86 15.94
N LYS A 374 -19.93 20.77 15.68
CA LYS A 374 -19.72 19.45 16.28
C LYS A 374 -19.17 18.48 15.25
N ALA A 375 -18.49 17.44 15.73
CA ALA A 375 -18.05 16.35 14.87
C ALA A 375 -19.24 15.77 14.10
N GLY A 376 -19.11 15.68 12.78
CA GLY A 376 -20.17 15.24 11.86
C GLY A 376 -21.05 16.33 11.29
N ASP A 377 -20.95 17.57 11.77
CA ASP A 377 -21.69 18.68 11.18
C ASP A 377 -21.36 18.80 9.70
N ARG A 378 -22.41 18.97 8.90
CA ARG A 378 -22.29 19.07 7.46
C ARG A 378 -21.66 20.40 7.08
N VAL A 379 -20.65 20.32 6.21
CA VAL A 379 -19.97 21.47 5.61
C VAL A 379 -20.37 21.53 4.13
N TYR A 380 -20.70 22.71 3.63
CA TYR A 380 -21.13 22.90 2.25
C TYR A 380 -20.79 24.30 1.75
N PHE A 381 -20.69 24.47 0.44
CA PHE A 381 -20.59 25.79 -0.17
C PHE A 381 -21.99 26.38 -0.29
N GLU A 382 -22.14 27.64 0.11
CA GLU A 382 -23.41 28.37 0.03
C GLU A 382 -23.99 28.34 -1.38
N GLY A 383 -25.27 27.98 -1.49
CA GLY A 383 -25.93 27.80 -2.77
C GLY A 383 -25.57 26.49 -3.47
N TRP A 384 -24.70 25.63 -2.94
CA TRP A 384 -24.39 24.31 -3.49
C TRP A 384 -24.81 23.18 -2.55
N GLU A 385 -25.98 23.33 -1.93
CA GLU A 385 -26.57 22.32 -1.07
C GLU A 385 -27.07 21.12 -1.91
N GLY A 386 -26.95 19.90 -1.37
CA GLY A 386 -27.43 18.69 -2.05
C GLY A 386 -26.71 17.43 -1.61
N GLU A 387 -27.33 16.27 -1.73
CA GLU A 387 -26.81 15.06 -1.10
C GLU A 387 -25.48 14.56 -1.70
N PRO A 388 -24.44 14.29 -0.87
CA PRO A 388 -23.17 13.76 -1.35
C PRO A 388 -23.30 12.36 -1.96
N GLU A 389 -22.28 11.95 -2.71
CA GLU A 389 -22.14 10.54 -3.08
C GLU A 389 -21.67 9.72 -1.87
N LEU A 390 -22.11 8.46 -1.77
CA LEU A 390 -21.66 7.58 -0.70
C LEU A 390 -20.13 7.36 -0.74
N VAL A 391 -19.60 7.15 -1.94
CA VAL A 391 -18.16 7.07 -2.23
C VAL A 391 -17.95 7.64 -3.63
N LEU A 392 -17.08 8.63 -3.75
CA LEU A 392 -16.71 9.23 -5.03
C LEU A 392 -16.04 8.20 -5.93
N ASN A 393 -16.51 8.10 -7.17
CA ASN A 393 -15.90 7.22 -8.17
C ASN A 393 -14.60 7.85 -8.72
N PRO A 394 -13.41 7.25 -8.49
CA PRO A 394 -12.15 7.81 -8.96
C PRO A 394 -12.07 7.97 -10.49
N LYS A 395 -12.86 7.20 -11.25
CA LYS A 395 -12.90 7.32 -12.71
C LYS A 395 -13.58 8.60 -13.19
N LYS A 396 -14.49 9.16 -12.39
CA LYS A 396 -15.20 10.41 -12.71
C LYS A 396 -14.40 11.66 -12.37
N LYS A 397 -13.34 11.52 -11.56
CA LYS A 397 -12.44 12.61 -11.16
C LYS A 397 -13.18 13.83 -10.59
N VAL A 398 -14.23 13.60 -9.81
CA VAL A 398 -15.08 14.68 -9.27
C VAL A 398 -14.26 15.61 -8.39
N TRP A 399 -13.47 15.05 -7.46
CA TRP A 399 -12.58 15.83 -6.60
C TRP A 399 -11.59 16.66 -7.41
N GLU A 400 -10.88 16.04 -8.35
CA GLU A 400 -9.87 16.70 -9.17
C GLU A 400 -10.45 17.75 -10.12
N THR A 401 -11.73 17.65 -10.46
CA THR A 401 -12.42 18.65 -11.29
C THR A 401 -12.90 19.84 -10.44
N ILE A 402 -13.35 19.60 -9.21
CA ILE A 402 -13.93 20.64 -8.34
C ILE A 402 -12.86 21.38 -7.51
N GLN A 403 -11.86 20.67 -7.00
CA GLN A 403 -10.82 21.19 -6.10
C GLN A 403 -10.11 22.46 -6.62
N PRO A 404 -9.84 22.64 -7.93
CA PRO A 404 -9.24 23.88 -8.43
C PRO A 404 -9.99 25.16 -8.05
N GLY A 405 -11.31 25.08 -7.87
CA GLY A 405 -12.12 26.20 -7.40
C GLY A 405 -12.03 26.47 -5.89
N PHE A 406 -11.46 25.57 -5.10
CA PHE A 406 -11.34 25.79 -3.65
C PHE A 406 -10.23 26.80 -3.36
N THR A 407 -10.61 27.89 -2.70
CA THR A 407 -9.74 29.03 -2.45
C THR A 407 -10.00 29.65 -1.07
N THR A 408 -9.19 30.63 -0.71
CA THR A 408 -9.39 31.50 0.46
C THR A 408 -9.56 32.95 0.04
N THR A 409 -10.37 33.72 0.76
CA THR A 409 -10.65 35.14 0.48
C THR A 409 -9.69 36.08 1.20
N ASP A 410 -9.81 37.38 0.92
CA ASP A 410 -9.08 38.42 1.66
C ASP A 410 -9.47 38.49 3.15
N ASP A 411 -10.68 38.02 3.47
CA ASP A 411 -11.23 37.89 4.82
C ASP A 411 -10.89 36.53 5.46
N LEU A 412 -10.02 35.74 4.84
CA LEU A 412 -9.56 34.42 5.30
C LEU A 412 -10.68 33.36 5.36
N GLU A 413 -11.78 33.59 4.67
CA GLU A 413 -12.88 32.62 4.53
C GLU A 413 -12.53 31.61 3.44
N VAL A 414 -12.90 30.35 3.62
CA VAL A 414 -12.78 29.35 2.56
C VAL A 414 -13.96 29.49 1.59
N GLY A 415 -13.69 29.41 0.30
CA GLY A 415 -14.71 29.54 -0.73
C GLY A 415 -14.47 28.66 -1.96
N PHE A 416 -15.47 28.62 -2.82
CA PHE A 416 -15.46 27.94 -4.10
C PHE A 416 -15.68 28.96 -5.21
N GLU A 417 -14.63 29.22 -5.99
CA GLU A 417 -14.66 30.07 -7.17
C GLU A 417 -15.09 29.23 -8.37
N VAL A 418 -16.32 29.45 -8.84
CA VAL A 418 -16.90 28.66 -9.92
C VAL A 418 -16.16 28.90 -11.25
N GLY A 419 -15.60 30.11 -11.43
CA GLY A 419 -14.82 30.45 -12.63
C GLY A 419 -13.59 29.56 -12.85
N GLU A 420 -13.02 29.00 -11.78
CA GLU A 420 -11.87 28.11 -11.83
C GLU A 420 -12.23 26.66 -12.19
N VAL A 421 -13.52 26.35 -12.37
CA VAL A 421 -14.01 25.04 -12.80
C VAL A 421 -14.77 25.18 -14.13
N PRO A 422 -14.09 25.06 -15.29
CA PRO A 422 -14.68 25.28 -16.61
C PRO A 422 -15.93 24.43 -16.90
N GLN A 423 -16.03 23.24 -16.30
CA GLN A 423 -17.17 22.35 -16.45
C GLN A 423 -18.44 22.91 -15.77
N LEU A 424 -18.27 23.76 -14.77
CA LEU A 424 -19.35 24.44 -14.07
C LEU A 424 -19.52 25.90 -14.53
N ALA A 425 -18.44 26.54 -15.02
CA ALA A 425 -18.48 27.87 -15.60
C ALA A 425 -19.24 27.92 -16.95
N GLY A 426 -19.88 29.05 -17.26
CA GLY A 426 -20.50 29.33 -18.57
C GLY A 426 -21.79 30.16 -18.51
N GLU A 427 -22.24 30.67 -19.65
CA GLU A 427 -23.46 31.46 -19.82
C GLU A 427 -24.71 30.56 -19.99
N GLY A 428 -25.76 30.81 -19.20
CA GLY A 428 -27.06 30.13 -19.24
C GLY A 428 -27.83 30.22 -17.92
N GLU A 429 -29.18 30.22 -17.95
CA GLU A 429 -30.09 30.46 -16.80
C GLU A 429 -29.90 29.52 -15.59
N SER A 430 -29.16 28.41 -15.74
CA SER A 430 -28.96 27.40 -14.69
C SER A 430 -27.52 27.28 -14.16
N LYS A 431 -26.56 28.07 -14.65
CA LYS A 431 -25.15 27.99 -14.23
C LYS A 431 -24.80 29.10 -13.24
N LYS A 432 -24.28 28.70 -12.07
CA LYS A 432 -23.86 29.62 -10.99
C LYS A 432 -22.52 30.26 -11.34
N THR A 433 -22.31 31.49 -10.89
CA THR A 433 -21.07 32.25 -11.10
C THR A 433 -20.58 32.87 -9.78
N GLY A 434 -19.30 33.23 -9.74
CA GLY A 434 -18.68 33.90 -8.60
C GLY A 434 -18.27 32.96 -7.47
N LEU A 435 -18.02 33.56 -6.31
CA LEU A 435 -17.50 32.90 -5.13
C LEU A 435 -18.63 32.45 -4.19
N SER A 436 -18.65 31.15 -3.86
CA SER A 436 -19.54 30.58 -2.85
C SER A 436 -18.78 30.27 -1.57
N LYS A 437 -19.21 30.77 -0.40
CA LYS A 437 -18.48 30.57 0.87
C LYS A 437 -18.70 29.18 1.46
N LEU A 438 -17.66 28.56 2.02
CA LEU A 438 -17.73 27.30 2.74
C LEU A 438 -18.26 27.53 4.16
N LYS A 439 -19.31 26.80 4.54
CA LYS A 439 -19.99 27.02 5.83
C LYS A 439 -20.54 25.74 6.44
N THR A 440 -20.81 25.80 7.73
CA THR A 440 -21.74 24.92 8.43
C THR A 440 -23.04 25.68 8.73
N ALA A 441 -23.99 25.03 9.42
CA ALA A 441 -25.15 25.73 9.97
C ALA A 441 -24.76 26.80 11.02
N ALA A 442 -23.59 26.67 11.66
CA ALA A 442 -23.14 27.57 12.72
C ALA A 442 -22.34 28.78 12.21
N GLY A 443 -21.89 28.79 10.95
CA GLY A 443 -21.10 29.90 10.40
C GLY A 443 -20.13 29.50 9.31
N LEU A 444 -19.18 30.38 9.00
CA LEU A 444 -18.21 30.20 7.92
C LEU A 444 -16.96 29.43 8.36
N CYS A 445 -16.39 28.66 7.43
CA CYS A 445 -15.09 28.03 7.61
C CYS A 445 -13.97 29.00 7.20
N THR A 446 -12.91 29.08 7.99
CA THR A 446 -11.83 30.06 7.81
C THR A 446 -10.44 29.42 7.88
N VAL A 447 -9.43 30.18 7.49
CA VAL A 447 -8.00 29.89 7.74
C VAL A 447 -7.41 31.00 8.61
N VAL A 448 -6.12 30.92 8.94
CA VAL A 448 -5.50 31.83 9.92
C VAL A 448 -4.85 33.03 9.26
N THR A 449 -4.09 32.84 8.18
CA THR A 449 -3.34 33.92 7.52
C THR A 449 -3.30 33.82 5.98
N LEU A 450 -3.59 32.65 5.40
CA LEU A 450 -3.41 32.43 3.96
C LEU A 450 -4.58 33.01 3.14
N LYS A 451 -4.32 34.12 2.42
CA LYS A 451 -5.25 34.73 1.45
C LYS A 451 -4.97 34.24 0.03
N GLY A 452 -6.02 34.04 -0.78
CA GLY A 452 -5.89 33.59 -2.17
C GLY A 452 -5.23 32.22 -2.34
N ALA A 453 -5.04 31.48 -1.25
CA ALA A 453 -4.43 30.15 -1.22
C ALA A 453 -5.35 29.11 -1.85
N THR A 454 -4.74 28.04 -2.37
CA THR A 454 -5.49 26.86 -2.80
C THR A 454 -5.83 26.01 -1.57
N VAL A 455 -7.04 25.44 -1.57
CA VAL A 455 -7.51 24.57 -0.49
C VAL A 455 -7.68 23.15 -1.03
N ARG A 456 -7.12 22.15 -0.34
CA ARG A 456 -7.09 20.76 -0.81
C ARG A 456 -6.94 19.74 0.32
#